data_AF-A0A5N7DRC5-F1
#
_entry.id   AF-A0A5N7DRC5-F1
#
_cell.length_a   1.000
_cell.length_b   1.000
_cell.length_c   1.000
_cell.angle_alpha   90.00
_cell.angle_beta   90.00
_cell.angle_gamma   90.00
#
_symmetry.space_group_name_H-M   'P 1'
#
loop_
_entity.id
_entity.type
_entity.pdbx_description
1 polymer ?
#
loop_
_entity_poly.entity_id
_entity_poly.type
_entity_poly.pdbx_seq_one_letter_code
_entity_poly.pdbx_strand_id
1 'polypeptide(L)'
;MVSSDICNPDFEPLANCIALVHMIGSGIQASRRLFWKNVRMECERLCEEHLKLNKWELLAAMQALSIYIIIRLDEGEMEYNNFDLLLLKTITAMSKQLSGSELTKNVTFALHNSDPNNSWKEWTFEESRQRLCVIYRVVNMLVYFEPAAMCGLQTDLIIAPLPAKKQLWEAGNELVWKAESEREPGIQTAFGLAANGDLVKLGEGQLYCTDEVLTQKPFTTRGSANWEEWCSGMDGFGGLIMLAASLIG
;
A
#
# COMPACT_ATOMS: atom_id res chain seq x y z
N MET A 1 9.51 -5.07 17.42
CA MET A 1 8.19 -5.74 17.57
C MET A 1 7.99 -6.94 16.63
N VAL A 2 9.02 -7.51 15.98
CA VAL A 2 8.82 -8.52 14.91
C VAL A 2 8.69 -9.97 15.43
N SER A 3 8.96 -10.25 16.71
CA SER A 3 9.18 -11.64 17.14
C SER A 3 7.96 -12.42 17.63
N SER A 4 6.83 -11.79 17.94
CA SER A 4 5.65 -12.49 18.48
C SER A 4 4.55 -12.75 17.45
N ASP A 5 4.52 -12.02 16.33
CA ASP A 5 3.43 -12.08 15.35
C ASP A 5 3.66 -13.03 14.17
N ILE A 6 4.87 -13.58 13.99
CA ILE A 6 5.19 -14.49 12.87
C ILE A 6 4.44 -15.84 12.99
N CYS A 7 3.93 -16.18 14.18
CA CYS A 7 3.14 -17.41 14.38
C CYS A 7 1.64 -17.25 14.10
N ASN A 8 1.16 -16.06 13.70
CA ASN A 8 -0.23 -15.92 13.29
C ASN A 8 -0.39 -16.52 11.87
N PRO A 9 -1.26 -17.53 11.67
CA PRO A 9 -1.49 -18.12 10.34
C PRO A 9 -1.91 -17.09 9.29
N ASP A 10 -2.55 -15.98 9.70
CA ASP A 10 -2.96 -14.92 8.79
C ASP A 10 -1.79 -14.26 8.03
N PHE A 11 -0.56 -14.37 8.57
CA PHE A 11 0.65 -13.78 7.99
C PHE A 11 1.57 -14.81 7.31
N GLU A 12 1.10 -16.04 7.08
CA GLU A 12 1.88 -17.10 6.44
C GLU A 12 2.53 -16.64 5.10
N PRO A 13 1.82 -15.97 4.17
CA PRO A 13 2.44 -15.54 2.91
C PRO A 13 3.63 -14.58 3.13
N LEU A 14 3.54 -13.71 4.13
CA LEU A 14 4.63 -12.80 4.52
C LEU A 14 5.77 -13.53 5.21
N ALA A 15 5.47 -14.48 6.10
CA ALA A 15 6.48 -15.30 6.75
C ALA A 15 7.28 -16.10 5.72
N ASN A 16 6.60 -16.69 4.74
CA ASN A 16 7.22 -17.37 3.60
C ASN A 16 8.11 -16.41 2.80
N CYS A 17 7.61 -15.21 2.49
CA CYS A 17 8.38 -14.17 1.81
C CYS A 17 9.65 -13.79 2.56
N ILE A 18 9.57 -13.54 3.87
CA ILE A 18 10.73 -13.20 4.70
C ILE A 18 11.77 -14.32 4.66
N ALA A 19 11.35 -15.58 4.79
CA ALA A 19 12.24 -16.73 4.70
C ALA A 19 12.94 -16.83 3.33
N LEU A 20 12.21 -16.58 2.24
CA LEU A 20 12.76 -16.57 0.89
C LEU A 20 13.74 -15.40 0.67
N VAL A 21 13.43 -14.20 1.16
CA VAL A 21 14.33 -13.05 1.06
C VAL A 21 15.62 -13.28 1.84
N HIS A 22 15.56 -13.91 3.01
CA HIS A 22 16.77 -14.29 3.75
C HIS A 22 17.66 -15.28 2.99
N MET A 23 17.09 -16.15 2.14
CA MET A 23 17.85 -17.11 1.32
C MET A 23 18.83 -16.41 0.36
N ILE A 24 18.40 -15.29 -0.23
CA ILE A 24 19.19 -14.55 -1.23
C ILE A 24 20.14 -13.52 -0.64
N GLY A 25 20.05 -13.23 0.67
CA GLY A 25 20.96 -12.34 1.38
C GLY A 25 22.42 -12.83 1.44
N SER A 26 22.66 -14.11 1.14
CA SER A 26 23.99 -14.74 1.10
C SER A 26 24.78 -14.50 -0.19
N GLY A 27 24.17 -13.91 -1.23
CA GLY A 27 24.85 -13.53 -2.48
C GLY A 27 25.22 -14.69 -3.43
N ILE A 28 24.77 -15.91 -3.18
CA ILE A 28 25.09 -17.09 -3.99
C ILE A 28 24.14 -17.18 -5.21
N GLN A 29 24.65 -17.28 -6.45
CA GLN A 29 23.79 -17.34 -7.65
C GLN A 29 22.79 -18.52 -7.63
N ALA A 30 23.19 -19.68 -7.09
CA ALA A 30 22.29 -20.82 -6.92
C ALA A 30 21.09 -20.50 -6.00
N SER A 31 21.28 -19.64 -4.98
CA SER A 31 20.19 -19.23 -4.10
C SER A 31 19.19 -18.32 -4.80
N ARG A 32 19.61 -17.52 -5.79
CA ARG A 32 18.70 -16.70 -6.64
C ARG A 32 17.79 -17.55 -7.52
N ARG A 33 18.33 -18.58 -8.19
CA ARG A 33 17.51 -19.51 -8.99
C ARG A 33 16.51 -20.25 -8.12
N LEU A 34 16.95 -20.72 -6.94
CA LEU A 34 16.08 -21.39 -5.98
C LEU A 34 15.00 -20.45 -5.44
N PHE A 35 15.36 -19.21 -5.12
CA PHE A 35 14.41 -18.17 -4.70
C PHE A 35 13.30 -17.99 -5.73
N TRP A 36 13.62 -17.72 -6.99
CA TRP A 36 12.60 -17.51 -8.02
C TRP A 36 11.78 -18.76 -8.32
N LYS A 37 12.36 -19.95 -8.20
CA LYS A 37 11.58 -21.19 -8.25
C LYS A 37 10.54 -21.25 -7.13
N ASN A 38 10.90 -20.87 -5.90
CA ASN A 38 9.96 -20.83 -4.78
C ASN A 38 8.92 -19.72 -4.93
N VAL A 39 9.31 -18.53 -5.38
CA VAL A 39 8.37 -17.44 -5.66
C VAL A 39 7.33 -17.87 -6.69
N ARG A 40 7.74 -18.58 -7.76
CA ARG A 40 6.81 -19.13 -8.75
C ARG A 40 5.81 -20.08 -8.11
N MET A 41 6.29 -21.07 -7.35
CA MET A 41 5.41 -22.05 -6.68
C MET A 41 4.44 -21.36 -5.73
N GLU A 42 4.89 -20.33 -5.01
CA GLU A 42 4.03 -19.56 -4.11
C GLU A 42 2.97 -18.76 -4.89
N CYS A 43 3.32 -18.16 -6.03
CA CYS A 43 2.36 -17.46 -6.88
C CYS A 43 1.31 -18.41 -7.48
N GLU A 44 1.72 -19.61 -7.88
CA GLU A 44 0.82 -20.68 -8.38
C GLU A 44 -0.16 -21.10 -7.28
N ARG A 45 0.34 -21.44 -6.09
CA ARG A 45 -0.47 -21.78 -4.91
C ARG A 45 -1.47 -20.67 -4.57
N LEU A 46 -0.98 -19.44 -4.48
CA LEU A 46 -1.80 -18.28 -4.17
C LEU A 46 -2.88 -18.03 -5.22
N CYS A 47 -2.59 -18.23 -6.52
CA CYS A 47 -3.60 -18.16 -7.57
C CYS A 47 -4.72 -19.21 -7.38
N GLU A 48 -4.38 -20.42 -6.97
CA GLU A 48 -5.35 -21.50 -6.76
C GLU A 48 -6.17 -21.31 -5.49
N GLU A 49 -5.56 -20.76 -4.44
CA GLU A 49 -6.13 -20.74 -3.09
C GLU A 49 -6.71 -19.39 -2.68
N HIS A 50 -6.49 -18.29 -3.43
CA HIS A 50 -6.89 -16.93 -3.02
C HIS A 50 -8.34 -16.81 -2.54
N LEU A 51 -9.29 -17.52 -3.18
CA LEU A 51 -10.71 -17.49 -2.80
C LEU A 51 -11.01 -18.01 -1.38
N LYS A 52 -10.08 -18.79 -0.79
CA LYS A 52 -10.18 -19.31 0.58
C LYS A 52 -9.57 -18.35 1.61
N LEU A 53 -8.77 -17.39 1.16
CA LEU A 53 -8.04 -16.46 2.02
C LEU A 53 -8.99 -15.41 2.59
N ASN A 54 -8.82 -15.14 3.88
CA ASN A 54 -9.45 -14.03 4.56
C ASN A 54 -8.76 -12.69 4.22
N LYS A 55 -9.33 -11.57 4.66
CA LYS A 55 -8.80 -10.24 4.30
C LYS A 55 -7.35 -10.00 4.74
N TRP A 56 -6.95 -10.51 5.91
CA TRP A 56 -5.59 -10.39 6.42
C TRP A 56 -4.60 -11.23 5.62
N GLU A 57 -4.98 -12.47 5.30
CA GLU A 57 -4.19 -13.37 4.44
C GLU A 57 -4.02 -12.79 3.03
N LEU A 58 -5.07 -12.19 2.46
CA LEU A 58 -5.00 -11.48 1.18
C LEU A 58 -4.03 -10.30 1.24
N LEU A 59 -4.13 -9.46 2.27
CA LEU A 59 -3.24 -8.32 2.45
C LEU A 59 -1.78 -8.77 2.61
N ALA A 60 -1.52 -9.80 3.43
CA ALA A 60 -0.19 -10.38 3.61
C ALA A 60 0.36 -10.94 2.29
N ALA A 61 -0.46 -11.67 1.53
CA ALA A 61 -0.08 -12.19 0.22
C ALA A 61 0.26 -11.08 -0.77
N MET A 62 -0.53 -10.00 -0.81
CA MET A 62 -0.27 -8.86 -1.67
C MET A 62 1.00 -8.09 -1.24
N GLN A 63 1.28 -7.98 0.06
CA GLN A 63 2.53 -7.42 0.57
C GLN A 63 3.75 -8.27 0.17
N ALA A 64 3.66 -9.60 0.29
CA ALA A 64 4.69 -10.53 -0.18
C ALA A 64 4.94 -10.40 -1.71
N LEU A 65 3.87 -10.37 -2.51
CA LEU A 65 3.96 -10.15 -3.96
C LEU A 65 4.61 -8.82 -4.31
N SER A 66 4.34 -7.76 -3.54
CA SER A 66 4.99 -6.45 -3.72
C SER A 66 6.49 -6.52 -3.51
N ILE A 67 6.94 -7.24 -2.48
CA ILE A 67 8.36 -7.46 -2.22
C ILE A 67 8.99 -8.22 -3.40
N TYR A 68 8.34 -9.28 -3.90
CA TYR A 68 8.84 -10.01 -5.07
C TYR A 68 8.91 -9.13 -6.32
N ILE A 69 7.93 -8.24 -6.54
CA ILE A 69 7.95 -7.28 -7.66
C ILE A 69 9.09 -6.28 -7.51
N ILE A 70 9.33 -5.74 -6.32
CA ILE A 70 10.46 -4.83 -6.08
C ILE A 70 11.79 -5.54 -6.36
N ILE A 71 11.95 -6.78 -5.88
CA ILE A 71 13.15 -7.59 -6.16
C ILE A 71 13.27 -7.89 -7.66
N ARG A 72 12.14 -8.13 -8.36
CA ARG A 72 12.12 -8.37 -9.81
C ARG A 72 12.57 -7.14 -10.60
N LEU A 73 12.17 -5.95 -10.16
CA LEU A 73 12.55 -4.67 -10.77
C LEU A 73 14.03 -4.35 -10.53
N ASP A 74 14.53 -4.62 -9.32
CA ASP A 74 15.95 -4.44 -8.95
C ASP A 74 16.87 -5.41 -9.72
N GLU A 75 16.50 -6.70 -9.80
CA GLU A 75 17.33 -7.73 -10.44
C GLU A 75 17.33 -7.65 -11.98
N GLY A 76 16.29 -7.07 -12.58
CA GLY A 76 16.13 -7.02 -14.04
C GLY A 76 15.79 -8.38 -14.66
N GLU A 77 15.62 -8.42 -15.99
CA GLU A 77 15.23 -9.63 -16.73
C GLU A 77 16.36 -10.66 -16.76
N MET A 78 16.05 -11.88 -16.31
CA MET A 78 16.97 -13.01 -16.25
C MET A 78 16.27 -14.29 -16.73
N GLU A 79 17.03 -15.28 -17.19
CA GLU A 79 16.48 -16.56 -17.71
C GLU A 79 15.58 -17.30 -16.70
N TYR A 80 15.83 -17.13 -15.40
CA TYR A 80 15.16 -17.86 -14.32
C TYR A 80 14.02 -17.10 -13.65
N ASN A 81 13.79 -15.82 -13.97
CA ASN A 81 12.76 -14.98 -13.36
C ASN A 81 11.67 -14.50 -14.33
N ASN A 82 11.64 -15.06 -15.55
CA ASN A 82 10.67 -14.70 -16.58
C ASN A 82 9.27 -15.29 -16.32
N PHE A 83 8.55 -14.72 -15.35
CA PHE A 83 7.16 -15.05 -15.04
C PHE A 83 6.40 -13.84 -14.52
N ASP A 84 6.71 -12.66 -15.05
CA ASP A 84 6.08 -11.39 -14.67
C ASP A 84 4.56 -11.42 -14.86
N LEU A 85 4.09 -12.12 -15.91
CA LEU A 85 2.67 -12.35 -16.14
C LEU A 85 2.00 -13.11 -14.98
N LEU A 86 2.70 -14.08 -14.38
CA LEU A 86 2.18 -14.82 -13.22
C LEU A 86 2.08 -13.88 -12.01
N LEU A 87 3.13 -13.12 -11.71
CA LEU A 87 3.12 -12.13 -10.62
C LEU A 87 1.96 -11.14 -10.77
N LEU A 88 1.80 -10.57 -11.97
CA LEU A 88 0.72 -9.63 -12.30
C LEU A 88 -0.66 -10.28 -12.22
N LYS A 89 -0.80 -11.52 -12.66
CA LYS A 89 -2.06 -12.27 -12.57
C LYS A 89 -2.44 -12.53 -11.10
N THR A 90 -1.49 -12.99 -10.28
CA THR A 90 -1.73 -13.31 -8.86
C THR A 90 -2.16 -12.06 -8.09
N ILE A 91 -1.42 -10.96 -8.24
CA ILE A 91 -1.73 -9.70 -7.52
C ILE A 91 -3.06 -9.09 -7.99
N THR A 92 -3.39 -9.20 -9.28
CA THR A 92 -4.67 -8.72 -9.82
C THR A 92 -5.83 -9.53 -9.28
N ALA A 93 -5.69 -10.86 -9.20
CA ALA A 93 -6.74 -11.73 -8.65
C ALA A 93 -7.07 -11.38 -7.19
N MET A 94 -6.03 -11.21 -6.36
CA MET A 94 -6.19 -10.81 -4.96
C MET A 94 -6.76 -9.41 -4.81
N SER A 95 -6.28 -8.45 -5.62
CA SER A 95 -6.78 -7.07 -5.61
C SER A 95 -8.26 -7.03 -5.97
N LYS A 96 -8.71 -7.86 -6.91
CA LYS A 96 -10.14 -7.98 -7.29
C LYS A 96 -10.97 -8.53 -6.14
N GLN A 97 -10.49 -9.57 -5.47
CA GLN A 97 -11.18 -10.15 -4.32
C GLN A 97 -11.27 -9.17 -3.16
N LEU A 98 -10.18 -8.45 -2.86
CA LEU A 98 -10.15 -7.48 -1.78
C LEU A 98 -11.04 -6.25 -2.08
N SER A 99 -11.03 -5.78 -3.34
CA SER A 99 -11.87 -4.65 -3.78
C SER A 99 -13.35 -4.99 -3.88
N GLY A 100 -13.68 -6.22 -4.30
CA GLY A 100 -15.06 -6.71 -4.40
C GLY A 100 -15.80 -6.78 -3.06
N SER A 101 -15.07 -6.73 -1.94
CA SER A 101 -15.64 -6.68 -0.60
C SER A 101 -15.84 -5.25 -0.05
N GLU A 102 -15.14 -4.23 -0.59
CA GLU A 102 -14.88 -2.98 0.16
C GLU A 102 -14.74 -1.70 -0.71
N LEU A 103 -15.21 -1.71 -1.98
CA LEU A 103 -14.96 -0.61 -2.93
C LEU A 103 -15.41 0.79 -2.48
N THR A 104 -16.35 0.88 -1.52
CA THR A 104 -16.91 2.15 -1.01
C THR A 104 -16.27 2.64 0.30
N LYS A 105 -15.36 1.87 0.92
CA LYS A 105 -14.81 2.20 2.27
C LYS A 105 -13.47 2.92 2.27
N ASN A 106 -12.64 2.80 1.24
CA ASN A 106 -11.26 3.31 1.22
C ASN A 106 -11.13 4.82 1.53
N VAL A 107 -12.08 5.59 1.02
CA VAL A 107 -12.12 7.05 1.14
C VAL A 107 -12.78 7.49 2.44
N THR A 108 -13.89 6.83 2.74
CA THR A 108 -14.65 7.01 3.97
C THR A 108 -13.78 6.68 5.18
N PHE A 109 -12.91 5.67 5.11
CA PHE A 109 -12.01 5.29 6.19
C PHE A 109 -10.88 6.31 6.40
N ALA A 110 -10.25 6.82 5.33
CA ALA A 110 -9.20 7.83 5.46
C ALA A 110 -9.72 9.15 6.07
N LEU A 111 -10.97 9.52 5.77
CA LEU A 111 -11.64 10.71 6.29
C LEU A 111 -12.30 10.48 7.66
N HIS A 112 -12.85 9.29 7.92
CA HIS A 112 -13.45 8.87 9.19
C HIS A 112 -12.51 7.99 10.04
N ASN A 113 -11.19 8.14 9.85
CA ASN A 113 -10.16 7.61 10.75
C ASN A 113 -10.36 8.07 12.21
N SER A 114 -11.22 9.08 12.39
CA SER A 114 -11.65 9.70 13.63
C SER A 114 -12.89 9.07 14.28
N ASP A 115 -13.53 8.03 13.70
CA ASP A 115 -14.59 7.33 14.43
C ASP A 115 -13.95 6.54 15.59
N PRO A 116 -14.20 6.93 16.86
CA PRO A 116 -13.68 6.20 18.03
C PRO A 116 -14.22 4.77 18.11
N ASN A 117 -15.21 4.40 17.28
CA ASN A 117 -15.72 3.04 17.15
C ASN A 117 -14.89 2.14 16.22
N ASN A 118 -13.99 2.69 15.40
CA ASN A 118 -13.11 1.85 14.58
C ASN A 118 -12.05 1.21 15.47
N SER A 119 -12.08 -0.13 15.55
CA SER A 119 -11.06 -0.87 16.31
C SER A 119 -9.66 -0.61 15.73
N TRP A 120 -8.65 -0.54 16.60
CA TRP A 120 -7.25 -0.37 16.18
C TRP A 120 -6.81 -1.43 15.14
N LYS A 121 -7.38 -2.64 15.23
CA LYS A 121 -7.14 -3.73 14.27
C LYS A 121 -7.66 -3.40 12.87
N GLU A 122 -8.86 -2.81 12.76
CA GLU A 122 -9.40 -2.37 11.47
C GLU A 122 -8.60 -1.20 10.89
N TRP A 123 -8.19 -0.26 11.74
CA TRP A 123 -7.32 0.84 11.33
C TRP A 123 -5.97 0.36 10.81
N THR A 124 -5.34 -0.60 11.50
CA THR A 124 -4.08 -1.20 11.07
C THR A 124 -4.22 -1.89 9.71
N PHE A 125 -5.35 -2.56 9.47
CA PHE A 125 -5.65 -3.19 8.20
C PHE A 125 -5.70 -2.17 7.05
N GLU A 126 -6.49 -1.12 7.23
CA GLU A 126 -6.70 -0.10 6.20
C GLU A 126 -5.47 0.75 5.95
N GLU A 127 -4.72 1.13 6.99
CA GLU A 127 -3.45 1.84 6.83
C GLU A 127 -2.41 0.97 6.10
N SER A 128 -2.35 -0.34 6.41
CA SER A 128 -1.50 -1.28 5.70
C SER A 128 -1.88 -1.42 4.21
N ARG A 129 -3.19 -1.48 3.93
CA ARG A 129 -3.73 -1.51 2.56
C ARG A 129 -3.42 -0.21 1.83
N GLN A 130 -3.53 0.94 2.50
CA GLN A 130 -3.22 2.25 1.94
C GLN A 130 -1.74 2.38 1.55
N ARG A 131 -0.83 2.00 2.45
CA ARG A 131 0.62 1.96 2.20
C ARG A 131 0.97 1.06 1.03
N LEU A 132 0.28 -0.07 0.89
CA LEU A 132 0.43 -0.97 -0.24
C LEU A 132 -0.04 -0.33 -1.57
N CYS A 133 -1.19 0.35 -1.57
CA CYS A 133 -1.66 1.11 -2.74
C CYS A 133 -0.65 2.19 -3.15
N VAL A 134 -0.02 2.87 -2.19
CA VAL A 134 1.05 3.84 -2.46
C VAL A 134 2.22 3.18 -3.17
N ILE A 135 2.68 2.01 -2.71
CA ILE A 135 3.75 1.25 -3.38
C ILE A 135 3.38 0.94 -4.84
N TYR A 136 2.18 0.44 -5.11
CA TYR A 136 1.74 0.13 -6.48
C TYR A 136 1.71 1.35 -7.38
N ARG A 137 1.27 2.50 -6.87
CA ARG A 137 1.28 3.76 -7.62
C ARG A 137 2.70 4.20 -7.95
N VAL A 138 3.61 4.12 -7.00
CA VAL A 138 5.03 4.45 -7.24
C VAL A 138 5.64 3.49 -8.27
N VAL A 139 5.38 2.19 -8.17
CA VAL A 139 5.80 1.21 -9.19
C VAL A 139 5.21 1.57 -10.56
N ASN A 140 3.94 1.99 -10.62
CA ASN A 140 3.29 2.40 -11.86
C ASN A 140 3.88 3.68 -12.49
N MET A 141 4.54 4.52 -11.70
CA MET A 141 5.29 5.67 -12.21
C MET A 141 6.60 5.24 -12.88
N LEU A 142 7.15 4.08 -12.50
CA LEU A 142 8.41 3.55 -13.05
C LEU A 142 8.18 2.64 -14.25
N VAL A 143 7.15 1.79 -14.19
CA VAL A 143 6.80 0.81 -15.21
C VAL A 143 5.28 0.71 -15.33
N TYR A 144 4.75 0.38 -16.51
CA TYR A 144 3.32 0.12 -16.64
C TYR A 144 2.90 -1.02 -15.71
N PHE A 145 2.02 -0.74 -14.75
CA PHE A 145 1.64 -1.67 -13.70
C PHE A 145 0.13 -1.65 -13.47
N GLU A 146 -0.59 -2.50 -14.22
CA GLU A 146 -2.05 -2.64 -14.22
C GLU A 146 -2.70 -2.67 -12.81
N PRO A 147 -2.14 -3.35 -11.78
CA PRO A 147 -2.75 -3.36 -10.45
C PRO A 147 -2.89 -1.98 -9.80
N ALA A 148 -2.08 -0.99 -10.22
CA ALA A 148 -2.24 0.39 -9.74
C ALA A 148 -3.54 1.05 -10.25
N ALA A 149 -4.03 0.67 -11.43
CA ALA A 149 -5.29 1.19 -11.98
C ALA A 149 -6.51 0.76 -11.13
N MET A 150 -6.38 -0.33 -10.37
CA MET A 150 -7.41 -0.79 -9.44
C MET A 150 -7.50 0.07 -8.17
N CYS A 151 -6.46 0.86 -7.89
CA CYS A 151 -6.52 1.91 -6.89
C CYS A 151 -7.23 3.10 -7.55
N GLY A 152 -8.57 3.16 -7.50
CA GLY A 152 -9.31 4.28 -8.09
C GLY A 152 -8.88 5.62 -7.49
N LEU A 153 -8.58 6.62 -8.33
CA LEU A 153 -8.20 7.96 -7.90
C LEU A 153 -8.83 9.04 -8.80
N GLN A 154 -9.02 10.24 -8.27
CA GLN A 154 -9.38 11.40 -9.07
C GLN A 154 -8.23 11.75 -10.04
N THR A 155 -8.58 12.25 -11.22
CA THR A 155 -7.65 12.47 -12.35
C THR A 155 -6.56 13.51 -12.12
N ASP A 156 -6.71 14.36 -11.10
CA ASP A 156 -5.77 15.43 -10.74
C ASP A 156 -4.83 15.08 -9.57
N LEU A 157 -4.94 13.86 -9.06
CA LEU A 157 -4.08 13.27 -8.02
C LEU A 157 -3.34 12.07 -8.60
N ILE A 158 -2.07 11.91 -8.23
CA ILE A 158 -1.26 10.74 -8.61
C ILE A 158 -1.25 9.73 -7.46
N ILE A 159 -1.09 10.21 -6.22
CA ILE A 159 -1.09 9.38 -5.02
C ILE A 159 -2.01 9.98 -3.98
N ALA A 160 -3.07 9.27 -3.61
CA ALA A 160 -3.93 9.66 -2.51
C ALA A 160 -4.69 8.45 -1.92
N PRO A 161 -5.12 8.55 -0.65
CA PRO A 161 -4.49 9.42 0.36
C PRO A 161 -3.02 9.02 0.60
N LEU A 162 -2.23 9.91 1.19
CA LEU A 162 -0.89 9.58 1.67
C LEU A 162 -0.97 8.86 3.03
N PRO A 163 0.05 8.06 3.40
CA PRO A 163 0.06 7.32 4.66
C PRO A 163 -0.08 8.21 5.90
N ALA A 164 -0.56 7.62 6.99
CA ALA A 164 -0.66 8.28 8.28
C ALA A 164 0.71 8.61 8.89
N LYS A 165 0.72 9.53 9.86
CA LYS A 165 1.93 9.90 10.59
C LYS A 165 2.56 8.71 11.30
N LYS A 166 3.89 8.75 11.40
CA LYS A 166 4.73 7.74 12.04
C LYS A 166 4.24 7.35 13.43
N GLN A 167 3.81 8.33 14.23
CA GLN A 167 3.38 8.08 15.61
C GLN A 167 2.12 7.21 15.69
N LEU A 168 1.20 7.34 14.73
CA LEU A 168 0.02 6.47 14.64
C LEU A 168 0.41 5.08 14.14
N TRP A 169 1.28 5.01 13.12
CA TRP A 169 1.71 3.74 12.53
C TRP A 169 2.56 2.88 13.45
N GLU A 170 3.48 3.49 14.20
CA GLU A 170 4.40 2.81 15.11
C GLU A 170 3.79 2.60 16.51
N ALA A 171 2.52 2.94 16.71
CA ALA A 171 1.83 2.69 17.97
C ALA A 171 1.75 1.18 18.25
N GLY A 172 2.40 0.73 19.31
CA GLY A 172 2.57 -0.70 19.55
C GLY A 172 1.33 -1.45 20.05
N ASN A 173 0.27 -0.73 20.38
CA ASN A 173 -1.01 -1.28 20.82
C ASN A 173 -2.12 -0.22 20.71
N GLU A 174 -3.37 -0.67 20.85
CA GLU A 174 -4.57 0.16 20.77
C GLU A 174 -4.58 1.33 21.76
N LEU A 175 -4.07 1.16 22.98
CA LEU A 175 -4.04 2.23 23.98
C LEU A 175 -3.10 3.37 23.56
N VAL A 176 -1.90 3.01 23.08
CA VAL A 176 -0.93 3.98 22.56
C VAL A 176 -1.49 4.66 21.32
N TRP A 177 -2.06 3.89 20.38
CA TRP A 177 -2.65 4.44 19.15
C TRP A 177 -3.75 5.46 19.44
N LYS A 178 -4.63 5.17 20.41
CA LYS A 178 -5.70 6.07 20.81
C LYS A 178 -5.16 7.35 21.49
N ALA A 179 -4.17 7.23 22.35
CA ALA A 179 -3.53 8.39 22.96
C ALA A 179 -2.86 9.30 21.92
N GLU A 180 -2.23 8.70 20.90
CA GLU A 180 -1.59 9.41 19.79
C GLU A 180 -2.62 10.10 18.89
N SER A 181 -3.75 9.46 18.59
CA SER A 181 -4.80 10.04 17.75
C SER A 181 -5.50 11.23 18.41
N GLU A 182 -5.57 11.25 19.74
CA GLU A 182 -6.17 12.34 20.53
C GLU A 182 -5.19 13.50 20.82
N ARG A 183 -3.87 13.31 20.61
CA ARG A 183 -2.84 14.28 21.05
C ARG A 183 -2.82 15.58 20.26
N GLU A 184 -2.97 15.52 18.93
CA GLU A 184 -2.79 16.68 18.05
C GLU A 184 -4.02 16.90 17.13
N PRO A 185 -4.66 18.08 17.18
CA PRO A 185 -5.66 18.46 16.20
C PRO A 185 -5.04 18.42 14.80
N GLY A 186 -5.59 17.57 13.90
CA GLY A 186 -5.08 17.43 12.54
C GLY A 186 -4.03 16.33 12.33
N ILE A 187 -3.71 15.51 13.34
CA ILE A 187 -2.88 14.30 13.11
C ILE A 187 -3.50 13.33 12.08
N GLN A 188 -4.83 13.43 11.91
CA GLN A 188 -5.64 12.69 10.95
C GLN A 188 -5.97 13.46 9.66
N THR A 189 -5.32 14.61 9.40
CA THR A 189 -5.47 15.27 8.10
C THR A 189 -4.95 14.36 6.99
N ALA A 190 -5.80 14.05 6.03
CA ALA A 190 -5.42 13.30 4.84
C ALA A 190 -4.71 14.23 3.84
N PHE A 191 -3.65 13.70 3.22
CA PHE A 191 -2.87 14.42 2.20
C PHE A 191 -2.88 13.65 0.88
N GLY A 192 -2.57 14.33 -0.22
CA GLY A 192 -2.40 13.73 -1.54
C GLY A 192 -1.24 14.37 -2.28
N LEU A 193 -0.67 13.63 -3.24
CA LEU A 193 0.29 14.13 -4.23
C LEU A 193 -0.46 14.43 -5.53
N ALA A 194 -0.48 15.70 -5.92
CA ALA A 194 -1.13 16.17 -7.13
C ALA A 194 -0.28 15.89 -8.40
N ALA A 195 -0.93 15.95 -9.56
CA ALA A 195 -0.29 15.71 -10.86
C ALA A 195 0.78 16.73 -11.26
N ASN A 196 0.85 17.86 -10.55
CA ASN A 196 1.89 18.88 -10.72
C ASN A 196 3.04 18.74 -9.69
N GLY A 197 3.05 17.66 -8.89
CA GLY A 197 4.05 17.44 -7.85
C GLY A 197 3.75 18.13 -6.51
N ASP A 198 2.65 18.88 -6.40
CA ASP A 198 2.31 19.58 -5.15
C ASP A 198 1.73 18.62 -4.11
N LEU A 199 2.05 18.90 -2.84
CA LEU A 199 1.38 18.31 -1.69
C LEU A 199 0.09 19.07 -1.40
N VAL A 200 -1.03 18.35 -1.33
CA VAL A 200 -2.35 18.93 -1.10
C VAL A 200 -3.03 18.32 0.13
N LYS A 201 -3.68 19.16 0.95
CA LYS A 201 -4.59 18.70 2.00
C LYS A 201 -5.91 18.25 1.36
N LEU A 202 -6.40 17.07 1.74
CA LEU A 202 -7.64 16.51 1.23
C LEU A 202 -8.78 16.81 2.19
N GLY A 203 -9.86 17.41 1.68
CA GLY A 203 -11.10 17.64 2.42
C GLY A 203 -12.14 16.53 2.22
N GLU A 204 -13.19 16.52 3.04
CA GLU A 204 -14.26 15.50 3.06
C GLU A 204 -14.94 15.28 1.69
N GLY A 205 -15.00 16.30 0.82
CA GLY A 205 -15.65 16.21 -0.50
C GLY A 205 -14.74 15.81 -1.68
N GLN A 206 -13.43 15.60 -1.48
CA GLN A 206 -12.42 15.51 -2.55
C GLN A 206 -11.97 14.09 -2.92
N LEU A 207 -12.64 13.07 -2.39
CA LEU A 207 -12.16 11.70 -2.52
C LEU A 207 -13.19 10.74 -3.14
N TYR A 208 -14.42 11.17 -3.40
CA TYR A 208 -15.41 10.32 -4.05
C TYR A 208 -15.10 10.15 -5.54
N CYS A 209 -15.06 8.90 -6.00
CA CYS A 209 -15.36 8.51 -7.37
C CYS A 209 -16.73 7.81 -7.33
N THR A 210 -17.81 8.55 -7.52
CA THR A 210 -19.07 7.95 -7.97
C THR A 210 -19.09 8.05 -9.49
N ASP A 211 -19.33 6.91 -10.13
CA ASP A 211 -19.51 6.74 -11.58
C ASP A 211 -20.84 7.33 -12.06
N GLU A 212 -21.20 8.52 -11.55
CA GLU A 212 -22.37 9.25 -11.96
C GLU A 212 -21.97 10.63 -12.45
N VAL A 213 -22.31 10.85 -13.72
CA VAL A 213 -22.31 12.09 -14.47
C VAL A 213 -22.80 13.26 -13.62
N LEU A 214 -21.91 13.90 -12.86
CA LEU A 214 -22.20 15.13 -12.14
C LEU A 214 -21.02 16.08 -12.30
N THR A 215 -21.25 17.07 -13.17
CA THR A 215 -20.67 18.41 -13.18
C THR A 215 -19.39 18.57 -12.36
N GLN A 216 -18.26 18.52 -13.07
CA GLN A 216 -16.97 19.02 -12.62
C GLN A 216 -17.14 20.46 -12.09
N LYS A 217 -17.32 20.61 -10.78
CA LYS A 217 -17.05 21.89 -10.13
C LYS A 217 -15.54 22.03 -10.02
N PRO A 218 -14.92 23.10 -10.56
CA PRO A 218 -13.52 23.35 -10.32
C PRO A 218 -13.34 23.66 -8.82
N PHE A 219 -12.65 22.78 -8.11
CA PHE A 219 -12.52 22.88 -6.66
C PHE A 219 -11.51 23.97 -6.28
N THR A 220 -12.01 24.98 -5.58
CA THR A 220 -11.32 26.21 -5.19
C THR A 220 -10.72 26.17 -3.79
N THR A 221 -10.70 25.01 -3.12
CA THR A 221 -10.16 24.86 -1.75
C THR A 221 -9.22 23.66 -1.63
N ARG A 222 -8.19 23.59 -2.48
CA ARG A 222 -6.98 22.82 -2.14
C ARG A 222 -6.13 23.70 -1.23
N GLY A 223 -5.99 23.31 0.03
CA GLY A 223 -4.99 23.92 0.90
C GLY A 223 -3.61 23.46 0.44
N SER A 224 -2.75 24.39 0.03
CA SER A 224 -1.32 24.11 -0.14
C SER A 224 -0.79 23.56 1.18
N ALA A 225 -0.10 22.43 1.13
CA ALA A 225 0.55 21.81 2.28
C ALA A 225 2.06 22.04 2.21
N ASN A 226 2.69 22.22 3.36
CA ASN A 226 4.13 22.32 3.45
C ASN A 226 4.76 20.91 3.50
N TRP A 227 5.63 20.61 2.53
CA TRP A 227 6.39 19.37 2.45
C TRP A 227 7.23 19.10 3.70
N GLU A 228 7.91 20.11 4.24
CA GLU A 228 8.76 19.97 5.43
C GLU A 228 7.93 19.57 6.66
N GLU A 229 6.77 20.21 6.84
CA GLU A 229 5.86 19.92 7.93
C GLU A 229 5.34 18.47 7.83
N TRP A 230 4.88 18.06 6.65
CA TRP A 230 4.38 16.71 6.44
C TRP A 230 5.48 15.66 6.62
N CYS A 231 6.63 15.82 5.96
CA CYS A 231 7.75 14.89 6.03
C CYS A 231 8.33 14.74 7.45
N SER A 232 8.29 15.79 8.27
CA SER A 232 8.77 15.72 9.66
C SER A 232 8.03 14.68 10.52
N GLY A 233 6.77 14.39 10.18
CA GLY A 233 5.94 13.40 10.87
C GLY A 233 5.93 12.02 10.23
N MET A 234 6.65 11.81 9.13
CA MET A 234 6.59 10.56 8.35
C MET A 234 7.67 9.55 8.76
N ASP A 235 7.39 8.28 8.49
CA ASP A 235 8.39 7.22 8.47
C ASP A 235 9.09 7.15 7.10
N GLY A 236 9.70 6.01 6.77
CA GLY A 236 10.37 5.80 5.47
C GLY A 236 9.51 6.11 4.24
N PHE A 237 8.17 6.05 4.34
CA PHE A 237 7.28 6.45 3.24
C PHE A 237 7.40 7.93 2.88
N GLY A 238 7.75 8.82 3.81
CA GLY A 238 7.96 10.23 3.50
C GLY A 238 9.03 10.43 2.43
N GLY A 239 10.14 9.70 2.54
CA GLY A 239 11.20 9.70 1.54
C GLY A 239 10.74 9.14 0.19
N LEU A 240 10.00 8.02 0.20
CA LEU A 240 9.44 7.41 -1.02
C LEU A 240 8.53 8.38 -1.78
N ILE A 241 7.64 9.08 -1.08
CA ILE A 241 6.72 10.05 -1.69
C ILE A 241 7.47 11.26 -2.24
N MET A 242 8.50 11.77 -1.56
CA MET A 242 9.34 12.84 -2.10
C MET A 242 10.06 12.42 -3.38
N LEU A 243 10.58 11.19 -3.42
CA LEU A 243 11.20 10.65 -4.63
C LEU A 243 10.18 10.52 -5.76
N ALA A 244 8.98 10.02 -5.47
CA ALA A 244 7.90 9.96 -6.44
C ALA A 244 7.51 11.35 -6.97
N ALA A 245 7.39 12.36 -6.08
CA ALA A 245 7.13 13.75 -6.45
C ALA A 245 8.19 14.29 -7.44
N SER A 246 9.46 13.94 -7.23
CA SER A 246 10.56 14.38 -8.10
C SER A 246 10.53 13.78 -9.52
N LEU A 247 9.79 12.68 -9.75
CA LEU A 247 9.65 12.06 -11.06
C LEU A 247 8.58 12.75 -11.95
N ILE A 248 7.77 13.62 -11.35
CA ILE A 248 6.66 14.33 -12.04
C ILE A 248 7.14 15.66 -12.65
N GLY A 249 8.31 16.16 -12.23
CA GLY A 249 8.90 17.44 -12.64
C GLY A 249 9.89 17.34 -13.80
#